data_AF-U3P8S6-F1
#
_entry.id   AF-U3P8S6-F1
#
_cell.length_a   1.000
_cell.length_b   1.000
_cell.length_c   1.000
_cell.angle_alpha   90.00
_cell.angle_beta   90.00
_cell.angle_gamma   90.00
#
_symmetry.space_group_name_H-M   'P 1'
#
loop_
_entity.id
_entity.type
_entity.pdbx_description
1 polymer ?
#
loop_
_entity_poly.entity_id
_entity_poly.type
_entity_poly.pdbx_seq_one_letter_code
_entity_poly.pdbx_strand_id
1 'polypeptide(L)'
;MTRSVGQGGNVAVPRTVRPVAELPRAQGVSTQAVPAQGGALRNDTGAEEPPVAAPAREDVSGEQDERLGRAVTGLTIRQLARRGMSRWELEQLLTTREIASEVYGPELDRLEAMGVIDDASLAATLAFAQHSRKGRGKSAIEQDLKRRHIDPELIELALGDIADEDELMCCSGTLVEV
;
A
#
# COMPACT_ATOMS: atom_id res chain seq x y z
N MET A 1 -37.55 23.46 13.93
CA MET A 1 -37.01 22.09 13.78
C MET A 1 -35.50 22.18 13.84
N THR A 2 -34.93 21.72 14.94
CA THR A 2 -33.49 21.67 15.23
C THR A 2 -32.84 20.49 14.51
N ARG A 3 -31.67 20.70 13.90
CA ARG A 3 -30.62 19.67 13.91
C ARG A 3 -29.23 20.32 13.77
N SER A 4 -28.53 20.25 14.89
CA SER A 4 -27.10 20.46 15.07
C SER A 4 -26.37 19.17 14.70
N VAL A 5 -25.37 19.26 13.84
CA VAL A 5 -24.27 18.29 13.67
C VAL A 5 -23.07 19.21 13.31
N GLY A 6 -21.99 19.34 14.08
CA GLY A 6 -21.30 18.34 14.87
C GLY A 6 -20.18 17.70 14.06
N GLN A 7 -19.34 18.48 13.37
CA GLN A 7 -18.15 17.96 12.68
C GLN A 7 -16.90 18.44 13.44
N GLY A 8 -16.36 17.55 14.27
CA GLY A 8 -15.09 17.77 14.95
C GLY A 8 -13.95 17.82 13.93
N GLY A 9 -13.13 18.85 14.03
CA GLY A 9 -11.91 18.99 13.24
C GLY A 9 -10.93 17.86 13.59
N ASN A 10 -10.56 17.09 12.57
CA ASN A 10 -9.43 16.19 12.66
C ASN A 10 -8.17 17.00 12.30
N VAL A 11 -7.50 17.53 13.32
CA VAL A 11 -6.25 18.27 13.16
C VAL A 11 -5.17 17.27 12.75
N ALA A 12 -4.80 17.29 11.47
CA ALA A 12 -3.68 16.52 10.95
C ALA A 12 -2.40 16.92 11.67
N VAL A 13 -1.82 15.98 12.41
CA VAL A 13 -0.52 16.16 13.07
C VAL A 13 0.57 15.87 12.04
N PRO A 14 1.56 16.78 11.80
CA PRO A 14 2.65 16.47 10.90
C PRO A 14 3.56 15.39 11.51
N ARG A 15 3.57 14.19 10.92
CA ARG A 15 4.50 13.12 11.30
C ARG A 15 5.86 13.37 10.66
N THR A 16 6.77 14.00 11.39
CA THR A 16 8.17 14.11 11.01
C THR A 16 8.81 12.71 11.02
N VAL A 17 9.32 12.25 9.88
CA VAL A 17 10.03 10.98 9.74
C VAL A 17 11.45 11.14 10.34
N ARG A 18 11.81 10.30 11.32
CA ARG A 18 13.19 10.21 11.83
C ARG A 18 14.07 9.42 10.83
N PRO A 19 15.32 9.84 10.58
CA PRO A 19 16.21 9.06 9.73
C PRO A 19 16.63 7.75 10.40
N VAL A 20 16.58 6.67 9.63
CA VAL A 20 17.07 5.33 9.99
C VAL A 20 18.59 5.38 10.17
N ALA A 21 19.05 5.11 11.39
CA ALA A 21 20.46 4.85 11.66
C ALA A 21 20.79 3.38 11.31
N GLU A 22 21.87 3.22 10.56
CA GLU A 22 22.42 1.97 10.04
C GLU A 22 22.89 1.03 11.17
N LEU A 23 22.42 -0.23 11.16
CA LEU A 23 22.86 -1.27 12.10
C LEU A 23 24.11 -1.98 11.57
N PRO A 24 25.17 -2.16 12.38
CA PRO A 24 26.36 -2.90 11.94
C PRO A 24 26.08 -4.40 11.86
N ARG A 25 26.59 -5.01 10.79
CA ARG A 25 26.53 -6.45 10.51
C ARG A 25 27.32 -7.26 11.54
N ALA A 26 26.63 -8.13 12.27
CA ALA A 26 27.27 -9.13 13.12
C ALA A 26 27.81 -10.29 12.27
N GLN A 27 29.11 -10.55 12.42
CA GLN A 27 29.84 -11.70 11.86
C GLN A 27 29.60 -12.96 12.72
N GLY A 28 29.72 -14.12 12.07
CA GLY A 28 29.25 -15.41 12.57
C GLY A 28 30.05 -16.07 13.70
N VAL A 29 29.49 -17.18 14.20
CA VAL A 29 30.18 -18.17 15.02
C VAL A 29 29.74 -19.56 14.57
N SER A 30 30.71 -20.32 14.06
CA SER A 30 30.63 -21.76 13.82
C SER A 30 30.94 -22.56 15.09
N THR A 31 30.66 -23.87 15.02
CA THR A 31 31.22 -24.99 15.82
C THR A 31 30.57 -25.17 17.20
N GLN A 32 30.20 -26.35 17.69
CA GLN A 32 30.69 -27.71 17.43
C GLN A 32 29.66 -28.75 17.95
N ALA A 33 29.67 -29.94 17.33
CA ALA A 33 28.94 -31.15 17.74
C ALA A 33 29.65 -31.91 18.88
N VAL A 34 28.89 -32.64 19.73
CA VAL A 34 29.43 -33.71 20.59
C VAL A 34 28.37 -34.84 20.74
N PRO A 35 28.75 -36.14 20.68
CA PRO A 35 27.82 -37.28 20.66
C PRO A 35 27.67 -37.94 22.04
N ALA A 36 26.64 -38.76 22.24
CA ALA A 36 26.73 -40.02 23.00
C ALA A 36 25.42 -40.83 22.92
N GLN A 37 25.61 -42.14 22.81
CA GLN A 37 24.63 -43.20 22.65
C GLN A 37 24.12 -43.66 24.02
N GLY A 38 22.95 -44.33 24.04
CA GLY A 38 22.67 -45.32 25.08
C GLY A 38 21.19 -45.56 25.40
N GLY A 39 20.73 -46.79 25.17
CA GLY A 39 19.77 -47.44 26.07
C GLY A 39 18.37 -47.70 25.52
N ALA A 40 18.17 -48.92 25.03
CA ALA A 40 16.88 -49.51 24.73
C ALA A 40 16.03 -49.70 26.01
N LEU A 41 14.72 -49.55 25.91
CA LEU A 41 13.79 -50.44 26.60
C LEU A 41 12.60 -50.76 25.69
N ARG A 42 12.36 -52.06 25.60
CA ARG A 42 11.26 -52.72 24.91
C ARG A 42 9.94 -52.37 25.62
N ASN A 43 8.87 -52.25 24.85
CA ASN A 43 7.53 -52.73 25.23
C ASN A 43 6.70 -52.87 23.95
N ASP A 44 6.78 -54.06 23.37
CA ASP A 44 5.70 -54.65 22.58
C ASP A 44 4.55 -55.00 23.51
N THR A 45 3.37 -54.43 23.29
CA THR A 45 2.06 -55.10 23.43
C THR A 45 0.96 -54.12 23.01
N GLY A 46 0.14 -54.54 22.05
CA GLY A 46 -1.27 -54.14 21.99
C GLY A 46 -1.61 -53.06 20.97
N ALA A 47 -1.78 -53.52 19.73
CA ALA A 47 -2.58 -52.92 18.67
C ALA A 47 -3.75 -52.02 19.13
N GLU A 48 -3.78 -50.79 18.61
CA GLU A 48 -4.96 -50.21 17.94
C GLU A 48 -4.49 -48.99 17.13
N GLU A 49 -4.25 -49.17 15.83
CA GLU A 49 -4.29 -48.04 14.89
C GLU A 49 -5.61 -48.15 14.11
N PRO A 50 -6.47 -47.14 14.24
CA PRO A 50 -7.01 -46.48 13.07
C PRO A 50 -6.36 -45.09 12.94
N PRO A 51 -6.27 -44.60 11.70
CA PRO A 51 -5.15 -43.79 11.25
C PRO A 51 -5.13 -42.43 11.92
N VAL A 52 -3.91 -42.00 12.25
CA VAL A 52 -3.50 -40.60 12.36
C VAL A 52 -4.35 -39.72 11.43
N ALA A 53 -5.13 -38.82 12.02
CA ALA A 53 -5.69 -37.69 11.29
C ALA A 53 -4.51 -36.97 10.64
N ALA A 54 -4.33 -37.15 9.34
CA ALA A 54 -3.24 -36.58 8.58
C ALA A 54 -3.24 -35.05 8.76
N PRO A 55 -2.16 -34.41 9.24
CA PRO A 55 -1.99 -32.99 9.06
C PRO A 55 -1.30 -32.81 7.69
N ALA A 56 -2.05 -32.89 6.58
CA ALA A 56 -1.35 -32.97 5.29
C ALA A 56 -2.09 -32.41 4.07
N ARG A 57 -3.05 -31.48 4.21
CA ARG A 57 -3.68 -30.87 3.02
C ARG A 57 -3.86 -29.35 3.03
N GLU A 58 -3.48 -28.62 4.07
CA GLU A 58 -3.76 -27.17 4.18
C GLU A 58 -2.53 -26.25 4.03
N ASP A 59 -1.29 -26.75 4.14
CA ASP A 59 -0.10 -25.88 4.18
C ASP A 59 0.48 -25.48 2.81
N VAL A 60 0.31 -26.32 1.78
CA VAL A 60 0.94 -26.08 0.46
C VAL A 60 0.31 -24.90 -0.28
N SER A 61 -0.99 -24.69 -0.07
CA SER A 61 -1.75 -23.56 -0.62
C SER A 61 -1.33 -22.24 0.01
N GLY A 62 -1.16 -22.20 1.34
CA GLY A 62 -0.68 -21.01 2.05
C GLY A 62 0.71 -20.57 1.60
N GLU A 63 1.66 -21.50 1.46
CA GLU A 63 3.00 -21.18 0.95
C GLU A 63 2.99 -20.64 -0.49
N GLN A 64 2.08 -21.16 -1.33
CA GLN A 64 1.88 -20.64 -2.69
C GLN A 64 1.31 -19.22 -2.67
N ASP A 65 0.30 -18.97 -1.86
CA ASP A 65 -0.38 -17.68 -1.74
C ASP A 65 0.58 -16.61 -1.19
N GLU A 66 1.42 -16.94 -0.21
CA GLU A 66 2.47 -16.03 0.26
C GLU A 66 3.48 -15.69 -0.84
N ARG A 67 3.87 -16.67 -1.67
CA ARG A 67 4.78 -16.43 -2.79
C ARG A 67 4.13 -15.53 -3.83
N LEU A 68 2.84 -15.71 -4.11
CA LEU A 68 2.06 -14.84 -4.99
C LEU A 68 1.90 -13.44 -4.39
N GLY A 69 1.62 -13.31 -3.09
CA GLY A 69 1.51 -12.02 -2.40
C GLY A 69 2.82 -11.21 -2.46
N ARG A 70 3.97 -11.86 -2.28
CA ARG A 70 5.28 -11.22 -2.51
C ARG A 70 5.47 -10.76 -3.96
N ALA A 71 5.02 -11.56 -4.93
CA ALA A 71 5.08 -11.20 -6.34
C ALA A 71 4.14 -10.03 -6.69
N VAL A 72 2.92 -10.02 -6.14
CA VAL A 72 1.94 -8.92 -6.25
C VAL A 72 2.54 -7.63 -5.72
N THR A 73 3.09 -7.66 -4.50
CA THR A 73 3.73 -6.50 -3.87
C THR A 73 4.83 -5.92 -4.75
N GLY A 74 5.74 -6.77 -5.24
CA GLY A 74 6.83 -6.34 -6.12
C GLY A 74 6.36 -5.77 -7.46
N LEU A 75 5.28 -6.33 -8.02
CA LEU A 75 4.66 -5.82 -9.25
C LEU A 75 4.01 -4.45 -9.02
N THR A 76 3.21 -4.31 -7.96
CA THR A 76 2.50 -3.09 -7.58
C THR A 76 3.47 -1.93 -7.36
N ILE A 77 4.52 -2.13 -6.56
CA ILE A 77 5.55 -1.11 -6.31
C ILE A 77 6.20 -0.66 -7.61
N ARG A 78 6.53 -1.61 -8.50
CA ARG A 78 7.10 -1.28 -9.82
C ARG A 78 6.13 -0.48 -10.70
N GLN A 79 4.83 -0.75 -10.61
CA GLN A 79 3.82 -0.01 -11.37
C GLN A 79 3.64 1.41 -10.84
N LEU A 80 3.55 1.55 -9.53
CA LEU A 80 3.47 2.86 -8.85
C LEU A 80 4.66 3.74 -9.23
N ALA A 81 5.89 3.21 -9.12
CA ALA A 81 7.10 3.95 -9.45
C ALA A 81 7.19 4.42 -10.91
N ARG A 82 6.52 3.72 -11.85
CA ARG A 82 6.60 4.06 -13.29
C ARG A 82 5.55 5.04 -13.76
N ARG A 83 4.32 4.97 -13.24
CA ARG A 83 3.18 5.72 -13.80
C ARG A 83 2.37 6.49 -12.78
N GLY A 84 2.45 6.14 -11.49
CA GLY A 84 1.40 6.50 -10.53
C GLY A 84 0.09 5.84 -10.92
N MET A 85 -0.40 4.91 -10.09
CA MET A 85 -1.67 4.22 -10.31
C MET A 85 -2.53 4.41 -9.07
N SER A 86 -3.82 4.59 -9.28
CA SER A 86 -4.80 4.56 -8.20
C SER A 86 -4.97 3.14 -7.65
N ARG A 87 -5.51 3.02 -6.44
CA ARG A 87 -5.87 1.73 -5.86
C ARG A 87 -6.74 0.89 -6.81
N TRP A 88 -7.77 1.49 -7.38
CA TRP A 88 -8.66 0.81 -8.32
C TRP A 88 -7.93 0.34 -9.59
N GLU A 89 -7.05 1.16 -10.17
CA GLU A 89 -6.25 0.76 -11.33
C GLU A 89 -5.33 -0.45 -11.02
N LEU A 90 -4.81 -0.53 -9.80
CA LEU A 90 -4.02 -1.67 -9.35
C LEU A 90 -4.87 -2.95 -9.22
N GLU A 91 -6.07 -2.85 -8.66
CA GLU A 91 -7.02 -3.96 -8.58
C GLU A 91 -7.38 -4.49 -9.98
N GLN A 92 -7.64 -3.61 -10.94
CA GLN A 92 -7.91 -3.99 -12.33
C GLN A 92 -6.71 -4.66 -12.99
N LEU A 93 -5.50 -4.14 -12.75
CA LEU A 93 -4.27 -4.70 -13.29
C LEU A 93 -4.00 -6.11 -12.74
N LEU A 94 -4.23 -6.33 -11.45
CA LEU A 94 -4.01 -7.62 -10.79
C LEU A 94 -5.09 -8.64 -11.17
N THR A 95 -6.34 -8.19 -11.35
CA THR A 95 -7.43 -9.01 -11.87
C THR A 95 -7.16 -9.44 -13.32
N THR A 96 -6.65 -8.54 -14.16
CA THR A 96 -6.24 -8.86 -15.55
C THR A 96 -5.09 -9.87 -15.60
N ARG A 97 -4.30 -9.97 -14.53
CA ARG A 97 -3.21 -10.95 -14.37
C ARG A 97 -3.68 -12.29 -13.80
N GLU A 98 -4.99 -12.46 -13.64
CA GLU A 98 -5.62 -13.67 -13.10
C GLU A 98 -5.16 -13.99 -11.66
N ILE A 99 -4.83 -12.95 -10.89
CA ILE A 99 -4.49 -13.08 -9.47
C ILE A 99 -5.77 -12.96 -8.66
N ALA A 100 -5.97 -13.88 -7.72
CA ALA A 100 -7.17 -13.94 -6.90
C ALA A 100 -7.21 -12.79 -5.87
N SER A 101 -8.42 -12.26 -5.61
CA SER A 101 -8.64 -11.14 -4.69
C SER A 101 -8.25 -11.43 -3.25
N GLU A 102 -8.29 -12.70 -2.87
CA GLU A 102 -7.88 -13.19 -1.56
C GLU A 102 -6.38 -12.99 -1.33
N VAL A 103 -5.58 -13.00 -2.40
CA VAL A 103 -4.13 -12.80 -2.34
C VAL A 103 -3.78 -11.33 -2.47
N TYR A 104 -4.36 -10.62 -3.45
CA TYR A 104 -3.97 -9.22 -3.67
C TYR A 104 -4.62 -8.22 -2.72
N GLY A 105 -5.84 -8.48 -2.25
CA GLY A 105 -6.59 -7.57 -1.38
C GLY A 105 -5.81 -7.24 -0.10
N PRO A 106 -5.41 -8.24 0.71
CA PRO A 106 -4.63 -8.01 1.93
C PRO A 106 -3.30 -7.32 1.69
N GLU A 107 -2.64 -7.59 0.56
CA GLU A 107 -1.37 -6.94 0.21
C GLU A 107 -1.57 -5.48 -0.22
N LEU A 108 -2.63 -5.16 -0.97
CA LEU A 108 -2.99 -3.77 -1.31
C LEU A 108 -3.37 -2.99 -0.04
N ASP A 109 -4.13 -3.59 0.87
CA ASP A 109 -4.49 -2.96 2.15
C ASP A 109 -3.25 -2.67 3.00
N ARG A 110 -2.28 -3.58 3.04
CA ARG A 110 -1.01 -3.36 3.73
C ARG A 110 -0.22 -2.23 3.09
N LEU A 111 -0.18 -2.17 1.76
CA LEU A 111 0.52 -1.11 1.03
C LEU A 111 -0.12 0.27 1.25
N GLU A 112 -1.45 0.34 1.30
CA GLU A 112 -2.19 1.55 1.65
C GLU A 112 -1.93 1.97 3.10
N ALA A 113 -1.96 1.03 4.05
CA ALA A 113 -1.66 1.32 5.45
C ALA A 113 -0.21 1.83 5.66
N MET A 114 0.72 1.46 4.80
CA MET A 114 2.11 1.97 4.80
C MET A 114 2.26 3.29 4.03
N GLY A 115 1.21 3.78 3.37
CA GLY A 115 1.26 4.99 2.53
C GLY A 115 2.03 4.80 1.22
N VAL A 116 2.22 3.55 0.77
CA VAL A 116 2.82 3.27 -0.55
C VAL A 116 1.80 3.54 -1.65
N ILE A 117 0.53 3.20 -1.39
CA ILE A 117 -0.61 3.61 -2.21
C ILE A 117 -1.18 4.86 -1.55
N ASP A 118 -1.25 5.95 -2.32
CA ASP A 118 -1.78 7.23 -1.88
C ASP A 118 -2.50 7.89 -3.07
N ASP A 119 -3.82 7.70 -3.11
CA ASP A 119 -4.67 8.25 -4.14
C ASP A 119 -4.77 9.79 -4.05
N ALA A 120 -4.55 10.38 -2.87
CA ALA A 120 -4.56 11.83 -2.67
C ALA A 120 -3.33 12.48 -3.32
N SER A 121 -2.15 11.92 -3.06
CA SER A 121 -0.89 12.34 -3.68
C SER A 121 -0.92 12.17 -5.20
N LEU A 122 -1.52 11.07 -5.68
CA LEU A 122 -1.74 10.85 -7.10
C LEU A 122 -2.67 11.93 -7.70
N ALA A 123 -3.79 12.22 -7.03
CA ALA A 123 -4.76 13.23 -7.48
C ALA A 123 -4.10 14.62 -7.61
N ALA A 124 -3.39 15.06 -6.57
CA ALA A 124 -2.66 16.33 -6.56
C ALA A 124 -1.63 16.42 -7.70
N THR A 125 -0.81 15.37 -7.86
CA THR A 125 0.21 15.32 -8.92
C THR A 125 -0.42 15.38 -10.32
N LEU A 126 -1.48 14.62 -10.55
CA LEU A 126 -2.19 14.60 -11.83
C LEU A 126 -2.89 15.92 -12.11
N ALA A 127 -3.55 16.50 -11.11
CA ALA A 127 -4.23 17.76 -11.24
C ALA A 127 -3.22 18.88 -11.58
N PHE A 128 -2.09 18.96 -10.87
CA PHE A 128 -1.02 19.91 -11.15
C PHE A 128 -0.42 19.72 -12.56
N ALA A 129 -0.12 18.48 -12.94
CA ALA A 129 0.45 18.15 -14.25
C ALA A 129 -0.52 18.40 -15.42
N GLN A 130 -1.83 18.28 -15.19
CA GLN A 130 -2.84 18.63 -16.19
C GLN A 130 -3.09 20.13 -16.24
N HIS A 131 -3.13 20.81 -15.11
CA HIS A 131 -3.29 22.26 -15.02
C HIS A 131 -2.12 23.00 -15.67
N SER A 132 -0.89 22.56 -15.40
CA SER A 132 0.34 23.13 -15.99
C SER A 132 0.39 23.01 -17.52
N ARG A 133 -0.33 22.04 -18.10
CA ARG A 133 -0.45 21.90 -19.55
C ARG A 133 -1.56 22.82 -20.03
N LYS A 134 -1.18 23.95 -20.66
CA LYS A 134 -2.11 24.94 -21.26
C LYS A 134 -3.28 24.24 -21.98
N GLY A 135 -4.51 24.48 -21.52
CA GLY A 135 -5.74 24.11 -22.25
C GLY A 135 -6.64 23.05 -21.61
N ARG A 136 -6.42 22.62 -20.35
CA ARG A 136 -7.40 21.80 -19.62
C ARG A 136 -8.02 22.56 -18.45
N GLY A 137 -9.33 22.77 -18.51
CA GLY A 137 -10.09 23.38 -17.43
C GLY A 137 -10.33 22.42 -16.26
N LYS A 138 -10.63 22.97 -15.08
CA LYS A 138 -10.87 22.23 -13.83
C LYS A 138 -11.84 21.05 -14.01
N SER A 139 -12.95 21.26 -14.73
CA SER A 139 -13.95 20.20 -14.98
C SER A 139 -13.42 19.02 -15.79
N ALA A 140 -12.49 19.24 -16.73
CA ALA A 140 -11.90 18.15 -17.50
C ALA A 140 -10.94 17.31 -16.65
N ILE A 141 -10.23 17.96 -15.73
CA ILE A 141 -9.34 17.30 -14.76
C ILE A 141 -10.17 16.46 -13.80
N GLU A 142 -11.23 17.04 -13.23
CA GLU A 142 -12.17 16.36 -12.33
C GLU A 142 -12.76 15.09 -12.97
N GLN A 143 -13.23 15.18 -14.22
CA GLN A 143 -13.76 14.02 -14.95
C GLN A 143 -12.71 12.93 -15.15
N ASP A 144 -11.45 13.27 -15.44
CA ASP A 144 -10.40 12.27 -15.62
C ASP A 144 -10.03 11.58 -14.31
N LEU A 145 -9.99 12.32 -13.19
CA LEU A 145 -9.78 11.75 -11.85
C LEU A 145 -10.94 10.84 -11.44
N LYS A 146 -12.19 11.24 -11.71
CA LYS A 146 -13.38 10.39 -11.49
C LYS A 146 -13.33 9.09 -12.29
N ARG A 147 -12.86 9.14 -13.55
CA ARG A 147 -12.70 7.94 -14.39
C ARG A 147 -11.70 6.92 -13.81
N ARG A 148 -10.76 7.38 -12.98
CA ARG A 148 -9.80 6.54 -12.28
C ARG A 148 -10.29 6.06 -10.91
N HIS A 149 -11.54 6.36 -10.55
CA HIS A 149 -12.14 6.00 -9.26
C HIS A 149 -11.40 6.57 -8.04
N ILE A 150 -10.82 7.76 -8.18
CA ILE A 150 -10.33 8.53 -7.03
C ILE A 150 -11.54 9.10 -6.29
N ASP A 151 -11.48 9.09 -4.95
CA ASP A 151 -12.55 9.60 -4.09
C ASP A 151 -12.88 11.07 -4.41
N PRO A 152 -14.17 11.44 -4.56
CA PRO A 152 -14.57 12.83 -4.81
C PRO A 152 -14.01 13.83 -3.78
N GLU A 153 -13.89 13.47 -2.51
CA GLU A 153 -13.31 14.35 -1.48
C GLU A 153 -11.84 14.66 -1.76
N LEU A 154 -11.06 13.68 -2.23
CA LEU A 154 -9.66 13.86 -2.61
C LEU A 154 -9.51 14.68 -3.88
N ILE A 155 -10.47 14.55 -4.81
CA ILE A 155 -10.52 15.35 -6.03
C ILE A 155 -10.79 16.82 -5.69
N GLU A 156 -11.76 17.10 -4.82
CA GLU A 156 -12.06 18.45 -4.36
C GLU A 156 -10.85 19.07 -3.65
N LEU A 157 -10.19 18.33 -2.77
CA LEU A 157 -8.97 18.79 -2.09
C LEU A 157 -7.87 19.14 -3.10
N ALA A 158 -7.56 18.24 -4.03
CA ALA A 158 -6.52 18.45 -5.03
C ALA A 158 -6.81 19.65 -5.97
N LEU A 159 -8.08 19.89 -6.31
CA LEU A 159 -8.48 21.04 -7.12
C LEU A 159 -8.50 22.36 -6.32
N GLY A 160 -8.78 22.28 -5.02
CA GLY A 160 -8.66 23.38 -4.06
C GLY A 160 -7.22 23.85 -3.92
N ASP A 161 -6.29 22.92 -3.67
CA ASP A 161 -4.86 23.22 -3.54
C ASP A 161 -4.30 23.97 -4.76
N ILE A 162 -4.74 23.63 -5.97
CA ILE A 162 -4.33 24.33 -7.20
C ILE A 162 -4.93 25.74 -7.28
N ALA A 163 -6.17 25.92 -6.83
CA ALA A 163 -6.79 27.24 -6.81
C ALA A 163 -6.06 28.17 -5.84
N ASP A 164 -5.75 27.64 -4.65
CA ASP A 164 -5.02 28.38 -3.61
C ASP A 164 -3.59 28.71 -4.06
N GLU A 165 -2.87 27.77 -4.70
CA GLU A 165 -1.54 28.01 -5.26
C GLU A 165 -1.54 29.08 -6.38
N ASP A 166 -2.56 29.10 -7.25
CA ASP A 166 -2.70 30.11 -8.32
C ASP A 166 -2.95 31.51 -7.72
N GLU A 167 -3.74 31.60 -6.64
CA GLU A 167 -3.95 32.84 -5.88
C GLU A 167 -2.67 33.30 -5.17
N LEU A 168 -1.91 32.38 -4.57
CA LEU A 168 -0.63 32.67 -3.92
C LEU A 168 0.45 33.12 -4.92
N MET A 169 0.52 32.50 -6.10
CA MET A 169 1.46 32.87 -7.16
C MET A 169 1.11 34.25 -7.75
N CYS A 170 -0.17 34.62 -7.80
CA CYS A 170 -0.60 35.97 -8.16
C CYS A 170 -0.18 37.01 -7.11
N CYS A 171 -0.28 36.68 -5.82
CA CYS A 171 0.09 37.58 -4.72
C CYS A 171 1.61 37.63 -4.41
N SER A 172 2.40 36.67 -4.88
CA SER A 172 3.88 36.69 -4.86
C SER A 172 4.50 37.43 -6.06
N GLY A 173 3.69 38.10 -6.88
CA GLY A 173 4.16 39.08 -7.86
C GLY A 173 4.61 40.34 -7.15
N THR A 174 5.91 40.43 -6.85
CA THR A 174 6.60 41.62 -6.35
C THR A 174 6.09 42.90 -7.02
N LEU A 175 5.45 43.75 -6.21
CA LEU A 175 5.32 45.17 -6.43
C LEU A 175 6.73 45.77 -6.60
N VAL A 176 7.21 45.85 -7.84
CA VAL A 176 8.26 46.80 -8.22
C VAL A 176 7.53 48.04 -8.71
N GLU A 177 7.09 48.89 -7.77
CA GLU A 177 7.17 50.33 -8.01
C GLU A 177 8.66 50.67 -8.05
N VAL A 178 9.20 51.17 -9.17
CA VAL A 178 9.42 52.59 -9.52
C VAL A 178 9.85 52.67 -10.99
#